data_AF-A0A4Y7RF66-F1
#
_entry.id   AF-A0A4Y7RF66-F1
#
_cell.length_a   1.000
_cell.length_b   1.000
_cell.length_c   1.000
_cell.angle_alpha   90.00
_cell.angle_beta   90.00
_cell.angle_gamma   90.00
#
_symmetry.space_group_name_H-M   'P 1'
#
loop_
_entity.id
_entity.type
_entity.pdbx_description
1 polymer ?
#
loop_
_entity_poly.entity_id
_entity_poly.type
_entity_poly.pdbx_seq_one_letter_code
_entity_poly.pdbx_strand_id
1 'polypeptide(L)'
;MTKWYKNPEIIKWLLLIIATIALGAFILTSQLVPDKYRLWLAILDYAVFTFANYKIIHLRNKDRQKAIQDSENRAARRQAERLKNK
;
A
#
# COMPACT_ATOMS: atom_id res chain seq x y z
N MET A 1 15.34 -2.17 10.13
CA MET A 1 14.39 -2.08 8.99
C MET A 1 13.24 -3.03 9.24
N THR A 2 12.05 -2.52 9.57
CA THR A 2 10.82 -3.32 9.62
C THR A 2 10.51 -3.84 8.22
N LYS A 3 10.34 -5.15 8.07
CA LYS A 3 10.04 -5.81 6.79
C LYS A 3 8.59 -5.54 6.38
N TRP A 4 8.30 -4.30 5.99
CA TRP A 4 7.00 -3.80 5.53
C TRP A 4 6.35 -4.69 4.45
N TYR A 5 7.16 -5.30 3.57
CA TYR A 5 6.69 -6.27 2.58
C TYR A 5 6.08 -7.57 3.15
N LYS A 6 6.21 -7.84 4.45
CA LYS A 6 5.54 -8.97 5.13
C LYS A 6 4.12 -8.63 5.60
N ASN A 7 3.66 -7.39 5.46
CA ASN A 7 2.30 -7.03 5.80
C ASN A 7 1.35 -7.66 4.75
N PRO A 8 0.48 -8.61 5.14
CA PRO A 8 -0.37 -9.34 4.19
C PRO A 8 -1.32 -8.42 3.43
N GLU A 9 -1.67 -7.26 3.98
CA GLU A 9 -2.47 -6.26 3.26
C GLU A 9 -1.68 -5.61 2.12
N ILE A 10 -0.40 -5.29 2.32
CA ILE A 10 0.45 -4.72 1.27
C ILE A 10 0.62 -5.72 0.11
N ILE A 11 0.77 -7.00 0.42
CA ILE A 11 0.86 -8.07 -0.59
C ILE A 11 -0.44 -8.15 -1.42
N LYS A 12 -1.61 -8.06 -0.79
CA LYS A 12 -2.89 -8.05 -1.51
C LYS A 12 -2.99 -6.89 -2.50
N TRP A 13 -2.59 -5.68 -2.09
CA TRP A 13 -2.62 -4.51 -2.97
C TRP A 13 -1.57 -4.60 -4.08
N LEU A 14 -0.40 -5.23 -3.84
CA LEU A 14 0.59 -5.51 -4.88
C LEU A 14 0.06 -6.50 -5.92
N LEU A 15 -0.64 -7.56 -5.50
CA LEU A 15 -1.29 -8.49 -6.42
C LEU A 15 -2.37 -7.79 -7.25
N LEU A 16 -3.12 -6.87 -6.65
CA LEU A 16 -4.09 -6.05 -7.37
C LEU A 16 -3.43 -5.16 -8.43
N ILE A 17 -2.28 -4.56 -8.12
CA ILE A 17 -1.49 -3.79 -9.09
C ILE A 17 -1.10 -4.66 -10.30
N ILE A 18 -0.57 -5.87 -10.04
CA ILE A 18 -0.19 -6.81 -11.12
C ILE A 18 -1.42 -7.16 -11.97
N ALA A 19 -2.57 -7.42 -11.33
CA ALA A 19 -3.82 -7.71 -12.03
C ALA A 19 -4.28 -6.53 -12.90
N THR A 20 -4.23 -5.29 -12.39
CA THR A 20 -4.60 -4.10 -13.18
C THR A 20 -3.65 -3.88 -14.36
N ILE A 21 -2.34 -4.10 -14.20
CA ILE A 21 -1.40 -3.98 -15.33
C ILE A 21 -1.74 -4.99 -16.43
N ALA A 22 -2.02 -6.25 -16.06
CA ALA A 22 -2.42 -7.28 -17.01
C ALA A 22 -3.77 -6.94 -17.67
N LEU A 23 -4.73 -6.40 -16.91
CA LEU A 23 -6.03 -5.99 -17.41
C LEU A 23 -5.91 -4.79 -18.37
N GLY A 24 -5.14 -3.76 -18.02
CA GLY A 24 -4.85 -2.62 -18.89
C GLY A 24 -4.20 -3.04 -20.21
N ALA A 25 -3.21 -3.94 -20.16
CA ALA A 25 -2.62 -4.53 -21.37
C ALA A 25 -3.68 -5.26 -22.22
N PHE A 26 -4.55 -6.05 -21.59
CA PHE A 26 -5.65 -6.74 -22.27
C PHE A 26 -6.65 -5.75 -22.90
N ILE A 27 -7.06 -4.69 -22.19
CA ILE A 27 -8.00 -3.68 -22.70
C ILE A 27 -7.45 -3.03 -23.97
N LEU A 28 -6.16 -2.69 -24.00
CA LEU A 28 -5.53 -1.98 -25.10
C LEU A 28 -5.24 -2.87 -26.32
N THR A 29 -4.95 -4.15 -26.10
CA THR A 29 -4.47 -5.05 -27.18
C THR A 29 -5.53 -6.04 -27.67
N SER A 30 -6.56 -6.31 -26.86
CA SER A 30 -7.56 -7.33 -27.18
C SER A 30 -8.56 -6.84 -28.23
N GLN A 31 -8.81 -7.67 -29.23
CA GLN A 31 -9.87 -7.47 -30.23
C GLN A 31 -11.28 -7.67 -29.65
N LEU A 32 -11.38 -8.25 -28.44
CA LEU A 32 -12.66 -8.50 -27.77
C LEU A 32 -13.25 -7.22 -27.14
N VAL A 33 -12.44 -6.17 -26.98
CA VAL A 33 -12.87 -4.91 -26.36
C VAL A 33 -13.25 -3.92 -27.47
N PRO A 34 -14.54 -3.53 -27.57
CA PRO A 34 -14.96 -2.55 -28.56
C PRO A 34 -14.28 -1.20 -28.33
N ASP A 35 -13.80 -0.56 -29.40
CA ASP A 35 -13.04 0.71 -29.30
C ASP A 35 -13.81 1.81 -28.57
N LYS A 36 -15.13 1.87 -28.75
CA LYS A 36 -16.01 2.83 -28.05
C LYS A 36 -15.91 2.78 -26.52
N TYR A 37 -15.53 1.63 -25.95
CA TYR A 37 -15.41 1.44 -24.51
C TYR A 37 -13.96 1.35 -24.04
N ARG A 38 -13.00 1.19 -24.95
CA ARG A 38 -11.59 0.95 -24.62
C ARG A 38 -11.00 2.07 -23.76
N LEU A 39 -11.27 3.33 -24.09
CA LEU A 39 -10.83 4.48 -23.30
C LEU A 39 -11.45 4.50 -21.90
N TRP A 40 -12.77 4.31 -21.80
CA TRP A 40 -13.47 4.31 -20.52
C TRP A 40 -13.01 3.18 -19.60
N LEU A 41 -12.80 1.98 -20.15
CA LEU A 41 -12.26 0.84 -19.41
C LEU A 41 -10.82 1.08 -18.95
N ALA A 42 -9.98 1.68 -19.80
CA ALA A 42 -8.61 2.04 -19.42
C ALA A 42 -8.57 3.10 -18.29
N ILE A 43 -9.48 4.08 -18.31
CA ILE A 43 -9.61 5.06 -17.23
C ILE A 43 -10.01 4.38 -15.92
N LEU A 44 -10.98 3.46 -15.96
CA LEU A 44 -11.41 2.71 -14.77
C LEU A 44 -10.28 1.83 -14.21
N ASP A 45 -9.58 1.10 -15.08
CA ASP A 45 -8.43 0.27 -14.68
C ASP A 45 -7.31 1.12 -14.06
N TYR A 46 -7.00 2.28 -14.67
CA TYR A 46 -6.02 3.22 -14.12
C TYR A 46 -6.44 3.80 -12.76
N ALA A 47 -7.72 4.06 -12.55
CA ALA A 47 -8.23 4.52 -11.25
C ALA A 47 -8.04 3.45 -10.17
N VAL A 48 -8.29 2.17 -10.48
CA VAL A 48 -8.05 1.05 -9.55
C VAL A 48 -6.56 0.90 -9.25
N PHE A 49 -5.70 0.98 -10.27
CA PHE A 49 -4.24 0.97 -10.10
C PHE A 49 -3.78 2.10 -9.16
N THR A 50 -4.28 3.32 -9.38
CA THR A 50 -3.94 4.49 -8.56
C THR A 50 -4.38 4.32 -7.11
N PHE A 51 -5.60 3.80 -6.90
CA PHE A 51 -6.12 3.53 -5.57
C PHE A 51 -5.31 2.45 -4.82
N ALA A 52 -4.90 1.38 -5.51
CA ALA A 52 -4.05 0.34 -4.94
C ALA A 52 -2.69 0.90 -4.49
N ASN A 53 -2.07 1.76 -5.32
CA ASN A 53 -0.83 2.46 -4.98
C ASN A 53 -1.00 3.35 -3.75
N TYR A 54 -2.08 4.14 -3.70
CA TYR A 54 -2.40 4.98 -2.54
C TYR A 54 -2.53 4.16 -1.26
N LYS A 55 -3.21 3.01 -1.31
CA LYS A 55 -3.37 2.12 -0.14
C LYS A 55 -2.02 1.59 0.36
N ILE A 56 -1.12 1.19 -0.54
CA ILE A 56 0.23 0.75 -0.15
C ILE A 56 1.00 1.85 0.56
N ILE A 57 0.99 3.07 0.02
CA ILE A 57 1.69 4.23 0.63
C ILE A 57 1.10 4.54 2.01
N HIS A 58 -0.24 4.55 2.12
CA HIS A 58 -0.93 4.82 3.37
C HIS A 58 -0.59 3.77 4.46
N LEU A 59 -0.65 2.48 4.11
CA LEU A 59 -0.28 1.39 5.03
C LEU A 59 1.19 1.49 5.46
N ARG A 60 2.10 1.77 4.52
CA ARG A 60 3.52 1.95 4.82
C ARG A 60 3.76 3.12 5.79
N ASN A 61 3.05 4.23 5.60
CA ASN A 61 3.15 5.39 6.49
C ASN A 61 2.57 5.10 7.88
N LYS A 62 1.46 4.37 7.96
CA LYS A 62 0.87 3.93 9.23
C LYS A 62 1.81 3.01 10.01
N ASP A 63 2.44 2.04 9.33
CA ASP A 63 3.43 1.15 9.95
C ASP A 63 4.66 1.93 10.45
N ARG A 64 5.09 2.96 9.72
CA ARG A 64 6.20 3.84 10.13
C ARG A 64 5.83 4.67 11.36
N GLN A 65 4.64 5.26 11.41
CA GLN A 65 4.17 6.03 12.55
C GLN A 65 4.07 5.17 13.81
N LYS A 66 3.53 3.95 13.67
CA LYS A 66 3.45 2.99 14.79
C LYS A 66 4.85 2.63 15.33
N ALA A 67 5.82 2.41 14.44
CA ALA A 67 7.20 2.13 14.85
C ALA A 67 7.85 3.29 15.60
N ILE A 68 7.58 4.54 15.20
CA ILE A 68 8.05 5.74 15.89
C ILE A 68 7.42 5.84 17.29
N GLN A 69 6.10 5.71 17.38
CA GLN A 69 5.37 5.76 18.65
C GLN A 69 5.82 4.64 19.63
N ASP A 70 6.05 3.43 19.13
CA ASP A 70 6.59 2.33 19.94
C ASP A 70 8.03 2.59 20.42
N SER A 71 8.79 3.40 19.69
CA SER A 71 10.15 3.80 20.10
C SER A 71 10.10 4.87 21.19
N GLU A 72 9.22 5.86 21.05
CA GLU A 72 8.99 6.93 22.03
C GLU A 72 8.45 6.36 23.34
N ASN A 73 7.44 5.48 23.27
CA ASN A 73 6.90 4.79 24.45
C ASN A 73 7.98 3.97 25.17
N ARG A 74 8.88 3.31 24.44
CA ARG A 74 10.01 2.59 25.05
C ARG A 74 11.02 3.53 25.69
N ALA A 75 11.32 4.68 25.07
CA ALA A 75 12.20 5.68 25.65
C ALA A 75 11.61 6.30 26.93
N ALA A 76 10.30 6.62 26.91
CA ALA A 76 9.58 7.13 28.07
C ALA A 76 9.57 6.14 29.24
N ARG A 77 9.34 4.84 28.98
CA ARG A 77 9.45 3.78 30.01
C ARG A 77 10.83 3.73 30.67
N ARG A 78 11.91 3.82 29.88
CA ARG A 78 13.28 3.85 30.42
C ARG A 78 13.55 5.08 31.28
N GLN A 79 12.99 6.25 30.92
CA GLN A 79 13.13 7.46 31.74
C GLN A 79 12.36 7.34 33.06
N ALA A 80 11.14 6.80 33.02
CA ALA A 80 10.35 6.55 34.22
C ALA A 80 11.04 5.58 35.19
N GLU A 81 11.66 4.50 34.69
CA GLU A 81 12.45 3.56 35.51
C GLU A 81 13.67 4.24 36.17
N ARG A 82 14.36 5.14 35.44
CA ARG A 82 15.49 5.89 36.00
C ARG A 82 15.10 6.86 37.10
N LEU A 83 13.90 7.46 37.01
CA LEU A 83 13.37 8.35 38.05
C LEU A 83 12.88 7.58 39.27
N LYS A 84 12.36 6.37 39.08
CA LYS A 84 11.89 5.50 40.17
C LYS A 84 13.04 4.87 40.98
N ASN A 85 14.20 4.66 40.36
CA ASN A 85 15.40 4.11 41.00
C ASN A 85 16.37 5.20 41.53
N LYS A 86 15.93 6.45 41.59
CA LYS A 86 16.63 7.57 42.25
C LYS A 86 15.92 7.88 43.56
#